data_AF-A0A1J0W358-F1
#
_entry.id   AF-A0A1J0W358-F1
#
_cell.length_a   1.000
_cell.length_b   1.000
_cell.length_c   1.000
_cell.angle_alpha   90.00
_cell.angle_beta   90.00
_cell.angle_gamma   90.00
#
_symmetry.space_group_name_H-M   'P 1'
#
loop_
_entity.id
_entity.type
_entity.pdbx_description
1 polymer ?
#
loop_
_entity_poly.entity_id
_entity_poly.type
_entity_poly.pdbx_seq_one_letter_code
_entity_poly.pdbx_strand_id
1 'polypeptide(L)' 'MAEIAAFGYERARDELINVVKMLEQGGLDLDDSLALWERGEALAARCEQHLAGARRRVEDALSRADLDTAE' A
#
# COMPACT_ATOMS: atom_id res chain seq x y z
N MET A 1 -2.36 11.58 -8.64
CA MET A 1 -2.09 10.13 -8.62
C MET A 1 -0.62 9.78 -8.89
N ALA A 2 0.03 10.36 -9.90
CA ALA A 2 1.45 10.08 -10.19
C ALA A 2 2.40 10.31 -8.99
N GLU A 3 2.09 11.27 -8.11
CA GLU A 3 2.86 11.51 -6.89
C GLU A 3 2.85 10.32 -5.90
N ILE A 4 1.70 9.64 -5.74
CA ILE A 4 1.54 8.51 -4.83
C ILE A 4 2.45 7.34 -5.21
N ALA A 5 2.69 7.16 -6.52
CA ALA A 5 3.60 6.13 -7.01
C ALA A 5 5.04 6.29 -6.48
N ALA A 6 5.44 7.52 -6.12
CA ALA A 6 6.76 7.80 -5.55
C ALA A 6 6.82 7.60 -4.03
N PHE A 7 5.71 7.35 -3.34
CA PHE A 7 5.70 7.23 -1.88
C PHE A 7 6.41 5.96 -1.41
N GLY A 8 7.12 6.07 -0.28
CA GLY A 8 7.51 4.93 0.55
C GLY A 8 6.31 4.30 1.24
N TYR A 9 6.48 3.08 1.77
CA TYR A 9 5.40 2.32 2.38
C TYR A 9 4.77 3.05 3.57
N GLU A 10 5.59 3.55 4.50
CA GLU A 10 5.11 4.22 5.72
C GLU A 10 4.30 5.47 5.39
N ARG A 11 4.80 6.29 4.45
CA ARG A 11 4.07 7.48 3.99
C ARG A 11 2.75 7.10 3.32
N ALA A 12 2.75 6.11 2.43
CA ALA A 12 1.53 5.66 1.76
C ALA A 12 0.49 5.13 2.76
N ARG A 13 0.93 4.35 3.75
CA ARG A 13 0.08 3.83 4.82
C ARG A 13 -0.51 4.95 5.69
N ASP A 14 0.31 5.90 6.11
CA ASP A 14 -0.13 6.97 7.00
C ASP A 14 -1.14 7.90 6.29
N GLU A 15 -0.91 8.20 5.01
CA GLU A 15 -1.87 8.91 4.16
C GLU A 15 -3.17 8.13 3.97
N LEU A 16 -3.10 6.80 3.77
CA LEU A 16 -4.29 5.95 3.64
C LEU A 16 -5.12 5.96 4.92
N ILE A 17 -4.47 5.87 6.09
CA ILE A 17 -5.15 5.97 7.38
C ILE A 17 -5.88 7.31 7.50
N ASN A 18 -5.28 8.40 7.05
CA ASN A 18 -5.92 9.72 7.08
C ASN A 18 -7.13 9.79 6.15
N VAL A 19 -7.02 9.25 4.93
CA VAL A 19 -8.15 9.16 3.99
C VAL A 19 -9.31 8.37 4.59
N VAL A 20 -9.05 7.19 5.16
CA VAL A 20 -10.08 6.36 5.80
C VAL A 20 -10.74 7.13 6.95
N LYS A 21 -9.95 7.77 7.82
CA LYS A 21 -10.50 8.59 8.92
C LYS A 21 -11.42 9.70 8.43
N MET A 22 -11.10 10.36 7.31
CA MET A 22 -11.95 11.40 6.74
C MET A 22 -13.25 10.84 6.17
N LEU A 23 -13.19 9.70 5.47
CA LEU A 23 -14.37 9.02 4.95
C LEU A 23 -15.29 8.53 6.08
N GLU A 24 -14.74 7.99 7.16
CA GLU A 24 -15.48 7.51 8.33
C GLU A 24 -16.16 8.63 9.13
N GLN A 25 -15.56 9.83 9.16
CA GLN A 25 -16.19 11.00 9.80
C GLN A 25 -17.46 11.45 9.06
N GLY A 26 -17.52 11.21 7.74
CA GLY A 26 -18.60 11.67 6.88
C GLY A 26 -18.67 13.21 6.80
N GLY A 27 -19.84 13.73 6.43
CA GLY A 27 -20.06 15.18 6.32
C GLY A 27 -19.50 15.83 5.05
N LEU A 28 -18.95 15.04 4.13
CA LEU A 28 -18.53 15.45 2.79
C LEU A 28 -19.69 15.27 1.81
N ASP A 29 -19.67 16.04 0.73
CA ASP A 29 -20.55 15.76 -0.40
C ASP A 29 -20.07 14.52 -1.19
N LEU A 30 -20.84 14.14 -2.20
CA LEU A 30 -20.56 12.95 -3.00
C LEU A 30 -19.25 13.06 -3.76
N ASP A 31 -18.97 14.23 -4.34
CA ASP A 31 -17.80 14.43 -5.20
C ASP A 31 -16.51 14.40 -4.37
N ASP A 32 -16.51 15.04 -3.20
CA ASP A 32 -15.40 14.99 -2.24
C ASP A 32 -15.19 13.59 -1.68
N SER A 33 -16.28 12.87 -1.38
CA SER A 33 -16.22 11.48 -0.91
C SER A 33 -15.62 10.55 -1.98
N LEU A 34 -15.97 10.74 -3.24
CA LEU A 34 -15.41 9.98 -4.36
C LEU A 34 -13.93 10.30 -4.57
N ALA A 35 -13.53 11.57 -4.51
CA ALA A 35 -12.13 11.97 -4.64
C ALA A 35 -11.24 11.37 -3.53
N LEU A 36 -11.73 11.33 -2.29
CA LEU A 36 -11.05 10.65 -1.19
C LEU A 36 -10.96 9.15 -1.40
N TRP A 37 -12.04 8.52 -1.86
CA TRP A 37 -12.05 7.09 -2.15
C TRP A 37 -11.02 6.74 -3.23
N GLU A 38 -11.00 7.45 -4.36
CA GLU A 38 -10.03 7.23 -5.43
C GLU A 38 -8.58 7.39 -4.93
N ARG A 39 -8.32 8.42 -4.12
CA ARG A 39 -7.01 8.61 -3.46
C ARG A 39 -6.68 7.41 -2.56
N GLY A 40 -7.64 6.94 -1.78
CA GLY A 40 -7.51 5.77 -0.92
C GLY A 40 -7.13 4.51 -1.70
N GLU A 41 -7.81 4.24 -2.81
CA GLU A 41 -7.52 3.09 -3.69
C GLU A 41 -6.08 3.13 -4.22
N ALA A 42 -5.59 4.30 -4.65
CA ALA A 42 -4.21 4.40 -5.13
C ALA A 42 -3.17 4.24 -4.01
N LEU A 43 -3.47 4.72 -2.80
CA LEU A 43 -2.59 4.52 -1.64
C LEU A 43 -2.55 3.04 -1.23
N ALA A 44 -3.71 2.36 -1.23
CA ALA A 44 -3.82 0.94 -0.96
C ALA A 44 -3.01 0.13 -1.99
N ALA A 45 -3.20 0.39 -3.28
CA ALA A 45 -2.43 -0.24 -4.35
C ALA A 45 -0.91 -0.03 -4.19
N ARG A 46 -0.49 1.17 -3.77
CA ARG A 46 0.93 1.44 -3.50
C ARG A 46 1.47 0.62 -2.32
N CYS A 47 0.71 0.51 -1.23
CA CYS A 47 1.05 -0.33 -0.10
C CYS A 47 1.19 -1.80 -0.51
N GLU A 48 0.25 -2.32 -1.29
CA GLU A 48 0.28 -3.69 -1.79
C GLU A 48 1.51 -3.97 -2.66
N GLN A 49 1.90 -3.05 -3.53
CA GLN A 49 3.12 -3.17 -4.34
C GLN A 49 4.38 -3.32 -3.48
N HIS A 50 4.50 -2.53 -2.42
CA HIS A 50 5.62 -2.64 -1.48
C HIS A 50 5.62 -3.99 -0.75
N LEU A 51 4.46 -4.41 -0.26
CA LEU A 51 4.30 -5.68 0.45
C LEU A 51 4.57 -6.89 -0.47
N ALA A 52 4.14 -6.83 -1.72
CA ALA A 52 4.43 -7.85 -2.72
C ALA A 52 5.94 -7.97 -3.00
N GLY A 53 6.63 -6.83 -3.12
CA GLY A 53 8.09 -6.81 -3.27
C GLY A 53 8.82 -7.38 -2.06
N ALA A 54 8.39 -7.03 -0.85
CA ALA A 54 8.95 -7.57 0.39
C ALA A 54 8.72 -9.08 0.51
N ARG A 55 7.52 -9.56 0.19
CA ARG A 55 7.16 -10.98 0.19
C ARG A 55 8.07 -11.78 -0.75
N ARG A 56 8.23 -11.32 -1.99
CA ARG A 56 9.11 -11.98 -2.97
C ARG A 56 10.55 -12.10 -2.46
N ARG A 57 11.08 -11.05 -1.84
CA ARG A 57 12.44 -11.08 -1.27
C ARG A 57 12.60 -12.11 -0.16
N VAL A 58 11.56 -12.30 0.66
CA VAL A 58 11.54 -13.32 1.71
C VAL A 58 11.46 -14.72 1.09
N GLU A 59 10.58 -14.92 0.12
CA GLU A 59 10.44 -16.19 -0.61
C GLU A 59 11.76 -16.59 -1.28
N ASP A 60 12.41 -15.67 -2.00
CA ASP A 60 13.71 -15.91 -2.65
C ASP A 60 14.80 -16.30 -1.64
N ALA A 61 14.81 -15.67 -0.46
CA ALA A 61 15.79 -15.98 0.59
C ALA A 61 15.56 -17.37 1.20
N LEU A 62 14.30 -17.76 1.41
CA LEU A 62 13.93 -19.09 1.90
C LEU A 62 14.29 -20.18 0.88
N SER A 63 13.94 -19.98 -0.40
CA SER A 63 14.27 -20.95 -1.45
C SER A 63 15.77 -21.16 -1.63
N ARG A 64 16.59 -20.10 -1.44
CA ARG A 64 18.06 -20.25 -1.46
C ARG A 64 18.57 -21.07 -0.28
N ALA A 65 18.06 -20.83 0.93
CA ALA A 65 18.45 -21.59 2.11
C ALA A 65 18.08 -23.08 2.00
N ASP A 66 16.94 -23.40 1.37
CA ASP A 66 16.53 -24.78 1.12
C ASP A 66 17.48 -25.50 0.14
N LEU A 67 17.96 -24.81 -0.89
CA LEU A 67 18.96 -25.35 -1.83
C LEU A 67 20.30 -25.62 -1.14
N ASP A 68 20.78 -24.66 -0.34
CA ASP A 68 22.05 -24.78 0.39
C ASP A 68 22.03 -25.94 1.42
N THR A 69 20.85 -26.35 1.91
CA THR A 69 20.69 -27.45 2.88
C THR A 69 20.61 -28.83 2.19
N ALA A 70 20.33 -28.86 0.89
CA ALA A 70 20.16 -30.10 0.12
C ALA A 70 21.48 -30.62 -0.49
N GLU A 71 22.57 -29.83 -0.44
CA GLU A 71 23.95 -30.22 -0.76
C GLU A 71 24.69 -30.82 0.45
#